data_AF-A0AAV6GW94-F1
#
_entry.id   AF-A0AAV6GW94-F1
#
_cell.length_a   1.000
_cell.length_b   1.000
_cell.length_c   1.000
_cell.angle_alpha   90.00
_cell.angle_beta   90.00
_cell.angle_gamma   90.00
#
_symmetry.space_group_name_H-M   'P 1'
#
loop_
_entity.id
_entity.type
_entity.pdbx_description
1 polymer ?
#
loop_
_entity_poly.entity_id
_entity_poly.type
_entity_poly.pdbx_seq_one_letter_code
_entity_poly.pdbx_strand_id
1 'polypeptide(L)'
;MSLAGAKRFFPPGGEDIVPWVFCPLCMEWFHCTACVFFVCGPSRQTSTHGSTSQLTDMATALRQSAKLTFSGLCSSFFLHCRNGRVCALPYVHNRRHNSTSSKIKVDLDSTSGIAVMNFQSPPVNSLSLDFLTEFAISMEKLEMDKSCRGVILTSSQPKVFSAGLDIMEMYGKGPEHAGEFWRAVQEMWLKLYGSDMVTIAAINGSSPAGGCLMSISCDYRIMADNPRYSIGLNETLLGIVAPFWFKDTMVNTVGHRETEKALQLGLLYSAPDALKIGLVDQLVPQESVLSTATETMTKWLAIPDHARSITKSMMRKPTIDKLTSNRETDIKYFVNFITKESIQKSLGMYLAMLKKRKA
;
A
#
# COMPACT_ATOMS: atom_id res chain seq x y z
N MET A 1 3.02 -51.44 -22.98
CA MET A 1 4.30 -51.88 -22.37
C MET A 1 4.89 -50.69 -21.64
N SER A 2 5.38 -50.96 -20.43
CA SER A 2 5.70 -50.04 -19.34
C SER A 2 6.85 -49.07 -19.62
N LEU A 3 6.70 -47.82 -19.13
CA LEU A 3 7.79 -46.89 -18.86
C LEU A 3 8.40 -47.23 -17.48
N ALA A 4 9.66 -47.65 -17.48
CA ALA A 4 10.57 -47.56 -16.33
C ALA A 4 11.14 -46.13 -16.28
N GLY A 5 11.48 -45.49 -15.16
CA GLY A 5 11.58 -45.87 -13.76
C GLY A 5 12.50 -44.84 -13.11
N ALA A 6 11.97 -43.92 -12.31
CA ALA A 6 12.77 -42.95 -11.57
C ALA A 6 13.16 -43.53 -10.20
N LYS A 7 14.45 -43.79 -9.99
CA LYS A 7 15.00 -44.18 -8.68
C LYS A 7 15.12 -42.96 -7.77
N ARG A 8 14.57 -43.03 -6.56
CA ARG A 8 14.91 -42.12 -5.44
C ARG A 8 15.88 -42.83 -4.50
N PHE A 9 16.98 -42.16 -4.16
CA PHE A 9 17.89 -42.55 -3.07
C PHE A 9 17.33 -42.01 -1.73
N PHE A 10 17.33 -42.83 -0.69
CA PHE A 10 17.10 -42.43 0.71
C PHE A 10 18.40 -42.62 1.51
N PRO A 11 18.75 -41.76 2.48
CA PRO A 11 19.70 -42.08 3.53
C PRO A 11 19.02 -42.85 4.69
N PRO A 12 19.75 -43.65 5.50
CA PRO A 12 19.16 -44.41 6.59
C PRO A 12 19.16 -43.60 7.89
N GLY A 13 18.02 -43.58 8.58
CA GLY A 13 17.85 -43.00 9.92
C GLY A 13 16.41 -42.53 10.11
N GLY A 14 15.61 -43.31 10.86
CA GLY A 14 14.16 -43.18 10.92
C GLY A 14 13.64 -42.07 11.84
N GLU A 15 12.45 -41.57 11.47
CA GLU A 15 11.27 -41.34 12.31
C GLU A 15 10.10 -40.95 11.37
N ASP A 16 8.87 -41.32 11.76
CA ASP A 16 7.67 -41.38 10.93
C ASP A 16 7.26 -40.06 10.24
N ILE A 17 7.14 -40.07 8.90
CA ILE A 17 6.52 -38.97 8.13
C ILE A 17 5.22 -39.48 7.50
N VAL A 18 4.09 -39.04 8.04
CA VAL A 18 2.76 -39.24 7.44
C VAL A 18 2.62 -38.27 6.25
N PRO A 19 2.27 -38.72 5.03
CA PRO A 19 2.15 -37.83 3.88
C PRO A 19 0.85 -37.01 3.94
N TRP A 20 0.99 -35.70 3.74
CA TRP A 20 -0.11 -34.77 3.50
C TRP A 20 -0.52 -34.81 2.03
N VAL A 21 -1.83 -34.73 1.76
CA VAL A 21 -2.38 -34.68 0.40
C VAL A 21 -3.12 -33.37 0.21
N PHE A 22 -2.82 -32.68 -0.89
CA PHE A 22 -3.44 -31.42 -1.28
C PHE A 22 -4.68 -31.67 -2.14
N CYS A 23 -5.82 -31.08 -1.80
CA CYS A 23 -7.06 -31.18 -2.56
C CYS A 23 -7.28 -29.96 -3.47
N PRO A 24 -7.24 -30.10 -4.81
CA PRO A 24 -7.39 -28.96 -5.73
C PRO A 24 -8.79 -28.35 -5.77
N LEU A 25 -9.81 -29.05 -5.24
CA LEU A 25 -11.20 -28.59 -5.29
C LEU A 25 -11.56 -27.64 -4.14
N CYS A 26 -10.87 -27.74 -3.01
CA CYS A 26 -11.11 -26.88 -1.84
C CYS A 26 -9.86 -26.11 -1.35
N MET A 27 -8.70 -26.32 -2.00
CA MET A 27 -7.44 -25.61 -1.71
C MET A 27 -6.93 -25.79 -0.26
N GLU A 28 -7.18 -26.94 0.35
CA GLU A 28 -6.74 -27.30 1.71
C GLU A 28 -5.90 -28.59 1.74
N TRP A 29 -5.09 -28.74 2.79
CA TRP A 29 -4.23 -29.89 3.07
C TRP A 29 -4.86 -30.81 4.11
N PHE A 30 -4.94 -32.12 3.83
CA PHE A 30 -5.54 -33.10 4.75
C PHE A 30 -4.53 -34.15 5.25
N HIS A 31 -4.71 -34.56 6.51
CA HIS A 31 -3.97 -35.66 7.13
C HIS A 31 -4.63 -37.01 6.80
N CYS A 32 -3.84 -37.98 6.34
CA CYS A 32 -4.34 -39.30 5.99
C CYS A 32 -4.33 -40.24 7.21
N THR A 33 -5.49 -40.50 7.81
CA THR A 33 -5.72 -41.66 8.70
C THR A 33 -6.92 -42.46 8.19
N ALA A 34 -6.77 -43.79 8.22
CA ALA A 34 -7.49 -44.77 7.41
C ALA A 34 -9.04 -44.75 7.45
N CYS A 35 -9.60 -45.23 6.33
CA CYS A 35 -11.00 -45.39 5.97
C CYS A 35 -11.94 -46.02 7.01
N VAL A 36 -13.19 -45.53 7.05
CA VAL A 36 -14.38 -46.36 7.31
C VAL A 36 -15.40 -46.14 6.19
N PHE A 37 -15.89 -47.27 5.68
CA PHE A 37 -16.77 -47.49 4.52
C PHE A 37 -18.19 -46.93 4.67
N PHE A 38 -18.80 -46.52 3.54
CA PHE A 38 -20.18 -46.89 3.20
C PHE A 38 -20.32 -47.18 1.69
N VAL A 39 -20.24 -48.48 1.39
CA VAL A 39 -20.88 -49.32 0.36
C VAL A 39 -21.37 -48.69 -0.96
N CYS A 40 -20.78 -49.17 -2.07
CA CYS A 40 -21.31 -49.17 -3.44
C CYS A 40 -22.39 -50.23 -3.67
N GLY A 41 -23.32 -49.97 -4.59
CA GLY A 41 -24.18 -50.97 -5.24
C GLY A 41 -24.58 -50.56 -6.67
N PRO A 42 -24.39 -51.38 -7.72
CA PRO A 42 -24.47 -51.00 -9.13
C PRO A 42 -25.74 -51.52 -9.86
N SER A 43 -26.08 -50.94 -11.01
CA SER A 43 -26.77 -51.67 -12.07
C SER A 43 -26.36 -51.17 -13.47
N ARG A 44 -25.79 -52.11 -14.25
CA ARG A 44 -25.66 -52.06 -15.72
C ARG A 44 -27.00 -52.46 -16.34
N GLN A 45 -27.37 -51.84 -17.45
CA GLN A 45 -27.96 -52.58 -18.58
C GLN A 45 -27.54 -51.92 -19.91
N THR A 46 -27.24 -52.80 -20.84
CA THR A 46 -26.68 -52.63 -22.19
C THR A 46 -27.76 -52.51 -23.26
N SER A 47 -27.30 -52.17 -24.48
CA SER A 47 -27.94 -52.40 -25.80
C SER A 47 -28.92 -51.31 -26.26
N THR A 48 -29.09 -50.94 -27.54
CA THR A 48 -28.39 -51.08 -28.83
C THR A 48 -29.24 -50.27 -29.85
N HIS A 49 -28.60 -49.73 -30.91
CA HIS A 49 -29.15 -49.42 -32.25
C HIS A 49 -30.08 -48.21 -32.54
N GLY A 50 -29.79 -47.58 -33.70
CA GLY A 50 -30.74 -46.88 -34.60
C GLY A 50 -30.54 -45.35 -34.69
N SER A 51 -29.70 -44.82 -35.59
CA SER A 51 -29.98 -44.43 -36.99
C SER A 51 -30.80 -43.14 -37.20
N THR A 52 -30.11 -42.10 -37.68
CA THR A 52 -30.45 -41.13 -38.78
C THR A 52 -31.78 -40.34 -38.85
N SER A 53 -31.62 -39.08 -39.28
CA SER A 53 -32.59 -38.10 -39.84
C SER A 53 -33.45 -37.35 -38.80
N GLN A 54 -33.78 -36.05 -38.86
CA GLN A 54 -33.99 -35.02 -39.91
C GLN A 54 -33.68 -33.63 -39.28
N LEU A 55 -32.91 -32.71 -39.88
CA LEU A 55 -33.31 -31.63 -40.81
C LEU A 55 -34.59 -30.82 -40.45
N THR A 56 -34.40 -29.49 -40.35
CA THR A 56 -35.37 -28.36 -40.49
C THR A 56 -36.46 -28.25 -39.39
N ASP A 57 -36.87 -27.10 -38.85
CA ASP A 57 -37.00 -25.78 -39.47
C ASP A 57 -37.38 -24.67 -38.46
N MET A 58 -37.28 -23.42 -38.93
CA MET A 58 -38.06 -22.22 -38.55
C MET A 58 -37.72 -21.40 -37.29
N ALA A 59 -36.93 -20.35 -37.54
CA ALA A 59 -37.18 -19.02 -36.99
C ALA A 59 -38.56 -18.47 -37.46
N THR A 60 -39.21 -17.67 -36.60
CA THR A 60 -40.00 -16.43 -36.88
C THR A 60 -41.23 -16.31 -35.97
N ALA A 61 -41.25 -15.35 -35.05
CA ALA A 61 -42.42 -14.56 -34.61
C ALA A 61 -41.97 -13.60 -33.48
N LEU A 62 -41.59 -12.37 -33.82
CA LEU A 62 -42.41 -11.16 -33.73
C LEU A 62 -42.26 -10.39 -32.39
N ARG A 63 -41.52 -9.28 -32.48
CA ARG A 63 -41.59 -8.11 -31.61
C ARG A 63 -42.96 -7.44 -31.78
N GLN A 64 -43.56 -6.94 -30.69
CA GLN A 64 -43.91 -5.52 -30.49
C GLN A 64 -44.82 -5.30 -29.26
N SER A 65 -44.41 -4.36 -28.40
CA SER A 65 -45.20 -3.38 -27.59
C SER A 65 -46.36 -3.89 -26.70
N ALA A 66 -46.61 -3.40 -25.48
CA ALA A 66 -46.51 -2.03 -25.00
C ALA A 66 -46.52 -1.98 -23.45
N LYS A 67 -46.06 -0.83 -22.95
CA LYS A 67 -46.11 -0.34 -21.57
C LYS A 67 -47.53 -0.36 -20.98
N LEU A 68 -47.65 -0.64 -19.67
CA LEU A 68 -48.49 0.13 -18.75
C LEU A 68 -48.15 -0.22 -17.28
N THR A 69 -47.82 0.83 -16.54
CA THR A 69 -47.69 0.93 -15.09
C THR A 69 -48.99 0.60 -14.37
N PHE A 70 -48.94 -0.08 -13.22
CA PHE A 70 -49.83 0.21 -12.10
C PHE A 70 -49.19 -0.17 -10.77
N SER A 71 -49.28 0.80 -9.87
CA SER A 71 -48.98 0.81 -8.44
C SER A 71 -49.78 -0.21 -7.63
N GLY A 72 -49.22 -0.65 -6.50
CA GLY A 72 -50.01 -0.78 -5.29
C GLY A 72 -49.81 -2.03 -4.45
N LEU A 73 -49.56 -1.77 -3.16
CA LEU A 73 -49.92 -2.56 -1.97
C LEU A 73 -48.98 -3.69 -1.56
N CYS A 74 -47.94 -3.31 -0.80
CA CYS A 74 -47.38 -4.16 0.25
C CYS A 74 -47.84 -3.60 1.60
N SER A 75 -48.56 -4.45 2.33
CA SER A 75 -49.25 -4.13 3.59
C SER A 75 -48.29 -4.14 4.77
N SER A 76 -48.20 -2.99 5.43
CA SER A 76 -48.34 -2.80 6.88
C SER A 76 -47.68 -3.81 7.85
N PHE A 77 -46.54 -3.41 8.40
CA PHE A 77 -46.27 -3.58 9.84
C PHE A 77 -45.99 -2.19 10.44
N PHE A 78 -46.97 -1.68 11.19
CA PHE A 78 -46.82 -0.49 12.02
C PHE A 78 -46.30 -0.89 13.40
N LEU A 79 -45.18 -0.31 13.81
CA LEU A 79 -44.91 -0.03 15.20
C LEU A 79 -44.71 1.49 15.32
N HIS A 80 -45.69 2.11 15.99
CA HIS A 80 -45.68 3.51 16.38
C HIS A 80 -44.61 3.73 17.46
N CYS A 81 -43.73 4.71 17.25
CA CYS A 81 -43.16 5.48 18.36
C CYS A 81 -43.22 6.98 18.04
N ARG A 82 -44.03 7.66 18.86
CA ARG A 82 -44.20 9.11 18.96
C ARG A 82 -42.89 9.78 19.38
N ASN A 83 -42.32 10.62 18.52
CA ASN A 83 -42.06 12.04 18.79
C ASN A 83 -41.24 12.63 17.64
N GLY A 84 -41.79 13.66 17.00
CA GLY A 84 -41.13 14.38 15.93
C GLY A 84 -39.86 15.07 16.43
N ARG A 85 -38.74 14.75 15.78
CA ARG A 85 -37.59 15.62 15.53
C ARG A 85 -36.78 14.98 14.41
N VAL A 86 -36.95 15.49 13.19
CA VAL A 86 -36.02 15.20 12.10
C VAL A 86 -34.69 15.84 12.49
N CYS A 87 -33.73 15.04 12.94
CA CYS A 87 -32.35 15.49 13.07
C CYS A 87 -31.78 15.62 11.67
N ALA A 88 -31.85 16.84 11.13
CA ALA A 88 -31.02 17.23 10.01
C ALA A 88 -29.56 17.00 10.42
N LEU A 89 -28.85 16.16 9.68
CA LEU A 89 -27.41 16.01 9.79
C LEU A 89 -26.78 17.40 9.66
N PRO A 90 -25.89 17.82 10.58
CA PRO A 90 -25.21 19.09 10.40
C PRO A 90 -24.33 18.98 9.15
N TYR A 91 -24.78 19.71 8.12
CA TYR A 91 -24.00 20.08 6.95
C TYR A 91 -22.66 20.62 7.43
N VAL A 92 -21.60 19.84 7.21
CA VAL A 92 -20.23 20.23 7.56
C VAL A 92 -19.94 21.53 6.84
N HIS A 93 -19.81 22.59 7.62
CA HIS A 93 -19.51 23.92 7.11
C HIS A 93 -18.09 23.86 6.55
N ASN A 94 -17.99 23.86 5.22
CA ASN A 94 -16.74 23.88 4.50
C ASN A 94 -16.07 25.23 4.76
N ARG A 95 -15.24 25.31 5.81
CA ARG A 95 -14.36 26.46 6.03
C ARG A 95 -13.43 26.52 4.82
N ARG A 96 -13.70 27.44 3.91
CA ARG A 96 -12.77 27.87 2.87
C ARG A 96 -11.49 28.32 3.56
N HIS A 97 -10.50 27.43 3.65
CA HIS A 97 -9.14 27.83 3.95
C HIS A 97 -8.65 28.70 2.79
N ASN A 98 -8.16 29.88 3.14
CA ASN A 98 -7.49 30.81 2.23
C ASN A 98 -6.50 30.04 1.34
N SER A 99 -6.57 30.29 0.03
CA SER A 99 -5.72 29.73 -1.03
C SER A 99 -4.25 29.52 -0.60
N THR A 100 -3.95 28.36 -0.02
CA THR A 100 -2.61 27.79 0.06
C THR A 100 -2.34 27.14 -1.28
N SER A 101 -1.20 27.48 -1.91
CA SER A 101 -0.76 26.78 -3.11
C SER A 101 -0.73 25.28 -2.84
N SER A 102 -1.27 24.48 -3.77
CA SER A 102 -1.23 23.02 -3.73
C SER A 102 0.19 22.52 -3.41
N LYS A 103 0.30 21.61 -2.43
CA LYS A 103 1.58 21.06 -1.96
C LYS A 103 2.11 19.95 -2.86
N ILE A 104 1.25 19.39 -3.72
CA ILE A 104 1.55 18.28 -4.62
C ILE A 104 1.07 18.60 -6.02
N LYS A 105 2.01 18.64 -6.97
CA LYS A 105 1.71 18.80 -8.39
C LYS A 105 1.79 17.46 -9.09
N VAL A 106 0.74 17.07 -9.80
CA VAL A 106 0.70 15.84 -10.59
C VAL A 106 0.69 16.20 -12.07
N ASP A 107 1.70 15.74 -12.80
CA ASP A 107 1.80 15.86 -14.25
C ASP A 107 1.64 14.45 -14.86
N LEU A 108 0.44 14.15 -15.39
CA LEU A 108 0.13 12.87 -16.03
C LEU A 108 0.31 12.98 -17.56
N ASP A 109 1.15 12.12 -18.12
CA ASP A 109 1.17 11.86 -19.55
C ASP A 109 0.27 10.66 -19.87
N SER A 110 -0.95 10.93 -20.34
CA SER A 110 -1.92 9.88 -20.70
C SER A 110 -1.48 8.99 -21.85
N THR A 111 -0.45 9.38 -22.62
CA THR A 111 0.07 8.57 -23.73
C THR A 111 0.98 7.46 -23.22
N SER A 112 1.90 7.78 -22.32
CA SER A 112 2.77 6.80 -21.66
C SER A 112 2.11 6.11 -20.47
N GLY A 113 1.08 6.73 -19.90
CA GLY A 113 0.42 6.31 -18.67
C GLY A 113 1.25 6.51 -17.42
N ILE A 114 2.20 7.45 -17.46
CA ILE A 114 3.12 7.76 -16.37
C ILE A 114 2.72 9.12 -15.77
N ALA A 115 2.48 9.13 -14.47
CA ALA A 115 2.32 10.36 -13.68
C ALA A 115 3.62 10.72 -12.95
N VAL A 116 4.01 11.99 -13.00
CA VAL A 116 5.06 12.53 -12.13
C VAL A 116 4.39 13.33 -11.01
N MET A 117 4.52 12.86 -9.79
CA MET A 117 4.04 13.51 -8.58
C MET A 117 5.19 14.29 -7.92
N ASN A 118 5.15 15.60 -8.08
CA ASN A 118 6.14 16.53 -7.56
C ASN A 118 5.72 17.09 -6.19
N PHE A 119 6.55 16.87 -5.18
CA PHE A 119 6.40 17.48 -3.87
C PHE A 119 6.91 18.92 -3.90
N GLN A 120 6.03 19.86 -3.57
CA GLN A 120 6.31 21.30 -3.65
C GLN A 120 5.83 22.05 -2.40
N SER A 121 6.04 21.47 -1.22
CA SER A 121 5.74 22.08 0.07
C SER A 121 7.02 22.67 0.69
N PRO A 122 7.35 23.95 0.43
CA PRO A 122 8.57 24.56 0.95
C PRO A 122 8.56 24.63 2.49
N PRO A 123 9.75 24.69 3.12
CA PRO A 123 11.07 24.66 2.48
C PRO A 123 11.61 23.24 2.24
N VAL A 124 11.01 22.22 2.87
CA VAL A 124 11.64 20.88 2.97
C VAL A 124 10.70 19.70 2.74
N ASN A 125 9.52 19.93 2.16
CA ASN A 125 8.47 18.93 1.99
C ASN A 125 8.17 18.17 3.29
N SER A 126 7.98 18.91 4.39
CA SER A 126 7.48 18.33 5.64
C SER A 126 6.09 17.75 5.40
N LEU A 127 5.86 16.55 5.90
CA LEU A 127 4.60 15.83 5.78
C LEU A 127 3.62 16.37 6.84
N SER A 128 3.07 17.55 6.59
CA SER A 128 1.99 18.14 7.39
C SER A 128 0.67 17.41 7.13
N LEU A 129 -0.36 17.67 7.94
CA LEU A 129 -1.70 17.09 7.73
C LEU A 129 -2.23 17.42 6.32
N ASP A 130 -2.12 18.68 5.89
CA ASP A 130 -2.50 19.09 4.53
C ASP A 130 -1.76 18.31 3.43
N PHE A 131 -0.45 18.12 3.57
CA PHE A 131 0.36 17.40 2.58
C PHE A 131 -0.09 15.94 2.49
N LEU A 132 -0.25 15.28 3.64
CA LEU A 132 -0.66 13.88 3.71
C LEU A 132 -2.05 13.67 3.08
N THR A 133 -2.98 14.59 3.36
CA THR A 133 -4.34 14.55 2.81
C THR A 133 -4.33 14.77 1.30
N GLU A 134 -3.60 15.78 0.83
CA GLU A 134 -3.44 16.07 -0.60
C GLU A 134 -2.77 14.90 -1.34
N PHE A 135 -1.79 14.24 -0.70
CA PHE A 135 -1.12 13.06 -1.25
C PHE A 135 -2.09 11.90 -1.43
N ALA A 136 -2.85 11.56 -0.37
CA ALA A 136 -3.80 10.46 -0.41
C ALA A 136 -4.88 10.69 -1.48
N ILE A 137 -5.41 11.91 -1.58
CA ILE A 137 -6.38 12.30 -2.62
C ILE A 137 -5.75 12.19 -4.02
N SER A 138 -4.48 12.58 -4.18
CA SER A 138 -3.81 12.54 -5.48
C SER A 138 -3.54 11.11 -5.93
N MET A 139 -3.12 10.23 -5.01
CA MET A 139 -2.98 8.80 -5.27
C MET A 139 -4.32 8.17 -5.67
N GLU A 140 -5.40 8.45 -4.93
CA GLU A 140 -6.73 7.92 -5.25
C GLU A 140 -7.25 8.38 -6.61
N LYS A 141 -7.05 9.66 -6.97
CA LYS A 141 -7.40 10.16 -8.30
C LYS A 141 -6.63 9.44 -9.41
N LEU A 142 -5.34 9.20 -9.21
CA LEU A 142 -4.51 8.46 -10.18
C LEU A 142 -4.92 6.99 -10.29
N GLU A 143 -5.28 6.34 -9.19
CA GLU A 143 -5.79 4.96 -9.20
C GLU A 143 -7.13 4.83 -9.93
N MET A 144 -7.98 5.87 -9.87
CA MET A 144 -9.26 5.90 -10.58
C MET A 144 -9.10 6.23 -12.08
N ASP A 145 -8.00 6.86 -12.47
CA ASP A 145 -7.73 7.22 -13.86
C ASP A 145 -7.12 6.04 -14.63
N LYS A 146 -7.92 5.43 -15.50
CA LYS A 146 -7.51 4.27 -16.31
C LYS A 146 -6.36 4.55 -17.28
N SER A 147 -6.04 5.82 -17.55
CA SER A 147 -4.86 6.18 -18.35
C SER A 147 -3.57 6.11 -17.52
N CYS A 148 -3.65 6.20 -16.20
CA CYS A 148 -2.48 6.11 -15.32
C CYS A 148 -2.19 4.65 -14.95
N ARG A 149 -0.94 4.23 -15.14
CA ARG A 149 -0.47 2.88 -14.80
C ARG A 149 0.71 2.90 -13.83
N GLY A 150 1.45 4.00 -13.77
CA GLY A 150 2.58 4.17 -12.89
C GLY A 150 2.78 5.62 -12.43
N VAL A 151 3.35 5.77 -11.24
CA VAL A 151 3.60 7.07 -10.59
C VAL A 151 5.08 7.17 -10.19
N ILE A 152 5.72 8.27 -10.56
CA ILE A 152 7.05 8.65 -10.11
C ILE A 152 6.90 9.73 -9.04
N LEU A 153 7.41 9.47 -7.84
CA LEU A 153 7.47 10.45 -6.76
C LEU A 153 8.80 11.19 -6.83
N THR A 154 8.79 12.52 -6.84
CA THR A 154 10.00 13.36 -6.83
C THR A 154 9.74 14.68 -6.12
N SER A 155 10.78 15.48 -5.90
CA SER A 155 10.70 16.78 -5.22
C SER A 155 11.04 17.95 -6.13
N SER A 156 10.25 19.02 -6.04
CA SER A 156 10.59 20.34 -6.59
C SER A 156 11.46 21.18 -5.64
N GLN A 157 11.66 20.72 -4.40
CA GLN A 157 12.47 21.44 -3.41
C GLN A 157 13.95 21.09 -3.60
N PRO A 158 14.85 22.10 -3.56
CA PRO A 158 16.27 21.85 -3.69
C PRO A 158 16.78 21.05 -2.47
N LYS A 159 17.62 20.05 -2.74
CA LYS A 159 18.39 19.27 -1.75
C LYS A 159 17.60 18.33 -0.84
N VAL A 160 16.27 18.28 -0.94
CA VAL A 160 15.42 17.47 -0.06
C VAL A 160 14.31 16.82 -0.85
N PHE A 161 14.20 15.51 -0.73
CA PHE A 161 13.05 14.75 -1.23
C PHE A 161 11.86 15.03 -0.30
N SER A 162 12.00 14.67 0.98
CA SER A 162 11.12 15.06 2.08
C SER A 162 11.86 14.99 3.41
N ALA A 163 11.65 15.97 4.28
CA ALA A 163 12.18 15.96 5.65
C ALA A 163 11.40 15.03 6.60
N GLY A 164 10.36 14.34 6.13
CA GLY A 164 9.53 13.46 6.93
C GLY A 164 8.40 14.18 7.66
N LEU A 165 7.86 13.55 8.71
CA LEU A 165 6.71 14.04 9.46
C LEU A 165 6.95 15.45 10.00
N ASP A 166 5.96 16.33 9.84
CA ASP A 166 6.05 17.68 10.39
C ASP A 166 5.95 17.63 11.92
N ILE A 167 7.05 17.97 12.58
CA ILE A 167 7.15 17.97 14.04
C ILE A 167 6.15 18.95 14.66
N MET A 168 5.77 20.02 13.94
CA MET A 168 4.75 20.97 14.41
C MET A 168 3.36 20.35 14.51
N GLU A 169 3.10 19.22 13.83
CA GLU A 169 1.85 18.44 13.96
C GLU A 169 1.86 17.50 15.16
N MET A 170 3.04 17.30 15.78
CA MET A 170 3.23 16.43 16.94
C MET A 170 3.55 17.20 18.23
N TYR A 171 4.12 18.41 18.12
CA TYR A 171 4.55 19.23 19.24
C TYR A 171 3.47 20.25 19.66
N GLY A 172 3.08 20.23 20.94
CA GLY A 172 2.11 21.16 21.52
C GLY A 172 0.68 20.98 21.01
N LYS A 173 0.36 19.83 20.41
CA LYS A 173 -0.96 19.50 19.87
C LYS A 173 -1.78 18.66 20.85
N GLY A 174 -3.09 18.85 20.83
CA GLY A 174 -4.03 18.06 21.63
C GLY A 174 -4.20 16.63 21.10
N PRO A 175 -4.72 15.70 21.93
CA PRO A 175 -4.94 14.31 21.55
C PRO A 175 -5.77 14.10 20.28
N GLU A 176 -6.79 14.92 20.06
CA GLU A 176 -7.67 14.86 18.89
C GLU A 176 -6.88 15.13 17.59
N HIS A 177 -6.14 16.25 17.54
CA HIS A 177 -5.27 16.60 16.41
C HIS A 177 -4.21 15.53 16.16
N ALA A 178 -3.58 15.01 17.22
CA ALA A 178 -2.59 13.94 17.09
C ALA A 178 -3.20 12.67 16.47
N GLY A 179 -4.44 12.33 16.83
CA GLY A 179 -5.16 11.19 16.25
C GLY A 179 -5.52 11.40 14.78
N GLU A 180 -5.98 12.60 14.41
CA GLU A 180 -6.25 12.98 13.02
C GLU A 180 -4.98 12.91 12.16
N PHE A 181 -3.90 13.52 12.64
CA PHE A 181 -2.60 13.50 11.98
C PHE A 181 -2.13 12.05 11.74
N TRP A 182 -2.15 11.21 12.78
CA TRP A 182 -1.68 9.83 12.66
C TRP A 182 -2.53 9.00 11.69
N ARG A 183 -3.85 9.21 11.67
CA ARG A 183 -4.74 8.57 10.70
C ARG A 183 -4.35 8.95 9.26
N ALA A 184 -3.98 10.20 9.02
CA ALA A 184 -3.51 10.66 7.72
C ALA A 184 -2.16 10.05 7.33
N VAL A 185 -1.23 9.87 8.29
CA VAL A 185 0.05 9.18 8.02
C VAL A 185 -0.21 7.72 7.61
N GLN A 186 -1.06 7.01 8.36
CA GLN A 186 -1.44 5.63 8.04
C GLN A 186 -2.10 5.53 6.67
N GLU A 187 -2.99 6.48 6.32
CA GLU A 187 -3.68 6.49 5.02
C GLU A 187 -2.70 6.69 3.87
N MET A 188 -1.77 7.63 4.00
CA MET A 188 -0.71 7.85 3.01
C MET A 188 0.11 6.57 2.78
N TRP A 189 0.54 5.90 3.85
CA TRP A 189 1.31 4.66 3.73
C TRP A 189 0.49 3.53 3.11
N LEU A 190 -0.76 3.34 3.52
CA LEU A 190 -1.65 2.31 2.97
C LEU A 190 -1.88 2.52 1.47
N LYS A 191 -2.20 3.76 1.06
CA LYS A 191 -2.42 4.11 -0.35
C LYS A 191 -1.16 3.93 -1.18
N LEU A 192 0.02 4.32 -0.68
CA LEU A 192 1.27 4.17 -1.43
C LEU A 192 1.76 2.71 -1.47
N TYR A 193 1.89 2.08 -0.30
CA TYR A 193 2.45 0.74 -0.17
C TYR A 193 1.54 -0.33 -0.81
N GLY A 194 0.22 -0.12 -0.72
CA GLY A 194 -0.81 -1.01 -1.26
C GLY A 194 -1.27 -0.70 -2.68
N SER A 195 -0.75 0.34 -3.34
CA SER A 195 -1.23 0.73 -4.67
C SER A 195 -1.03 -0.36 -5.73
N ASP A 196 -2.00 -0.53 -6.61
CA ASP A 196 -1.91 -1.42 -7.79
C ASP A 196 -1.01 -0.86 -8.90
N MET A 197 -0.79 0.46 -8.91
CA MET A 197 0.12 1.13 -9.82
C MET A 197 1.58 0.77 -9.52
N VAL A 198 2.44 0.88 -10.54
CA VAL A 198 3.88 0.88 -10.32
C VAL A 198 4.27 2.20 -9.67
N THR A 199 5.09 2.15 -8.63
CA THR A 199 5.54 3.34 -7.89
C THR A 199 7.07 3.41 -7.89
N ILE A 200 7.65 4.53 -8.33
CA ILE A 200 9.10 4.74 -8.33
C ILE A 200 9.41 5.99 -7.52
N ALA A 201 10.33 5.88 -6.55
CA ALA A 201 10.89 7.02 -5.85
C ALA A 201 12.12 7.55 -6.62
N ALA A 202 11.98 8.74 -7.20
CA ALA A 202 13.06 9.53 -7.80
C ALA A 202 13.64 10.48 -6.73
N ILE A 203 14.58 9.98 -5.94
CA ILE A 203 15.10 10.61 -4.73
C ILE A 203 16.22 11.61 -5.10
N ASN A 204 15.82 12.84 -5.42
CA ASN A 204 16.71 13.93 -5.84
C ASN A 204 17.21 14.83 -4.69
N GLY A 205 17.09 14.37 -3.44
CA GLY A 205 17.49 15.08 -2.24
C GLY A 205 17.47 14.18 -1.00
N SER A 206 17.88 14.71 0.16
CA SER A 206 17.82 13.95 1.42
C SER A 206 16.42 13.47 1.75
N SER A 207 16.32 12.28 2.34
CA SER A 207 15.07 11.56 2.59
C SER A 207 15.06 10.92 3.99
N PRO A 208 15.12 11.69 5.09
CA PRO A 208 15.03 11.14 6.45
C PRO A 208 13.61 10.75 6.86
N ALA A 209 13.49 9.86 7.85
CA ALA A 209 12.26 9.48 8.55
C ALA A 209 11.08 9.21 7.60
N GLY A 210 10.04 10.04 7.63
CA GLY A 210 8.88 9.91 6.74
C GLY A 210 9.21 10.00 5.24
N GLY A 211 10.26 10.72 4.84
CA GLY A 211 10.74 10.71 3.45
C GLY A 211 11.30 9.34 3.06
N CYS A 212 12.09 8.74 3.96
CA CYS A 212 12.59 7.38 3.79
C CYS A 212 11.42 6.40 3.68
N LEU A 213 10.40 6.52 4.55
CA LEU A 213 9.19 5.71 4.47
C LEU A 213 8.56 5.78 3.09
N MET A 214 8.27 6.98 2.58
CA MET A 214 7.67 7.14 1.26
C MET A 214 8.53 6.47 0.18
N SER A 215 9.85 6.56 0.31
CA SER A 215 10.81 5.96 -0.62
C SER A 215 10.77 4.43 -0.59
N ILE A 216 10.84 3.82 0.60
CA ILE A 216 10.80 2.35 0.77
C ILE A 216 9.40 1.76 0.56
N SER A 217 8.36 2.60 0.56
CA SER A 217 7.02 2.19 0.17
C SER A 217 6.83 2.09 -1.35
N CYS A 218 7.72 2.66 -2.16
CA CYS A 218 7.71 2.50 -3.62
C CYS A 218 8.21 1.10 -4.05
N ASP A 219 7.96 0.74 -5.31
CA ASP A 219 8.43 -0.51 -5.91
C ASP A 219 9.90 -0.45 -6.30
N TYR A 220 10.39 0.74 -6.69
CA TYR A 220 11.79 0.97 -7.07
C TYR A 220 12.28 2.34 -6.58
N ARG A 221 13.57 2.45 -6.27
CA ARG A 221 14.20 3.63 -5.66
C ARG A 221 15.47 4.00 -6.40
N ILE A 222 15.46 5.17 -7.04
CA ILE A 222 16.61 5.76 -7.72
C ILE A 222 17.02 7.00 -6.94
N MET A 223 18.25 7.07 -6.48
CA MET A 223 18.75 8.19 -5.69
C MET A 223 19.86 8.95 -6.42
N ALA A 224 19.86 10.27 -6.28
CA ALA A 224 20.96 11.10 -6.73
C ALA A 224 22.25 10.73 -5.99
N ASP A 225 23.32 10.46 -6.73
CA ASP A 225 24.67 10.24 -6.19
C ASP A 225 25.28 11.59 -5.77
N ASN A 226 24.87 12.05 -4.60
CA ASN A 226 25.32 13.30 -4.02
C ASN A 226 25.76 13.04 -2.57
N PRO A 227 27.01 13.38 -2.18
CA PRO A 227 27.51 13.12 -0.83
C PRO A 227 26.77 13.92 0.26
N ARG A 228 25.99 14.94 -0.12
CA ARG A 228 25.15 15.71 0.82
C ARG A 228 23.79 15.06 1.08
N TYR A 229 23.39 14.08 0.28
CA TYR A 229 22.10 13.43 0.41
C TYR A 229 22.22 12.15 1.21
N SER A 230 21.27 11.98 2.11
CA SER A 230 21.20 10.81 2.98
C SER A 230 19.77 10.34 3.14
N ILE A 231 19.59 9.04 3.39
CA ILE A 231 18.30 8.38 3.55
C ILE A 231 18.33 7.43 4.75
N GLY A 232 17.24 7.35 5.50
CA GLY A 232 17.12 6.43 6.63
C GLY A 232 16.05 6.84 7.62
N LEU A 233 15.75 5.94 8.55
CA LEU A 233 14.79 6.12 9.63
C LEU A 233 15.54 6.54 10.90
N ASN A 234 15.49 7.83 11.24
CA ASN A 234 16.27 8.46 12.30
C ASN A 234 15.42 8.95 13.50
N GLU A 235 14.23 8.39 13.67
CA GLU A 235 13.24 8.74 14.70
C GLU A 235 13.83 8.75 16.12
N THR A 236 14.72 7.81 16.43
CA THR A 236 15.36 7.67 17.75
C THR A 236 16.24 8.86 18.13
N LEU A 237 16.81 9.58 17.15
CA LEU A 237 17.55 10.82 17.40
C LEU A 237 16.65 11.97 17.86
N LEU A 238 15.35 11.87 17.63
CA LEU A 238 14.33 12.82 18.10
C LEU A 238 13.70 12.39 19.43
N GLY A 239 14.10 11.23 19.97
CA GLY A 239 13.49 10.63 21.16
C GLY A 239 12.13 9.98 20.88
N ILE A 240 11.81 9.70 19.62
CA ILE A 240 10.60 8.99 19.20
C ILE A 240 10.97 7.66 18.53
N VAL A 241 9.97 6.87 18.16
CA VAL A 241 10.17 5.53 17.58
C VAL A 241 9.44 5.41 16.26
N ALA A 242 10.05 4.71 15.31
CA ALA A 242 9.37 4.31 14.08
C ALA A 242 8.22 3.33 14.45
N PRO A 243 7.00 3.53 13.94
CA PRO A 243 5.90 2.62 14.22
C PRO A 243 6.15 1.24 13.59
N PHE A 244 5.42 0.23 14.05
CA PHE A 244 5.75 -1.16 13.67
C PHE A 244 5.71 -1.39 12.15
N TRP A 245 4.86 -0.68 11.42
CA TRP A 245 4.69 -0.80 9.98
C TRP A 245 5.75 -0.02 9.18
N PHE A 246 6.33 1.06 9.71
CA PHE A 246 7.59 1.62 9.18
C PHE A 246 8.70 0.58 9.29
N LYS A 247 8.86 0.03 10.51
CA LYS A 247 9.89 -0.97 10.82
C LYS A 247 9.72 -2.23 9.97
N ASP A 248 8.51 -2.76 9.82
CA ASP A 248 8.27 -3.94 8.99
C ASP A 248 8.55 -3.65 7.50
N THR A 249 8.25 -2.43 7.01
CA THR A 249 8.62 -2.01 5.64
C THR A 249 10.14 -1.97 5.46
N MET A 250 10.88 -1.45 6.44
CA MET A 250 12.35 -1.43 6.43
C MET A 250 12.94 -2.86 6.48
N VAL A 251 12.39 -3.75 7.33
CA VAL A 251 12.78 -5.17 7.38
C VAL A 251 12.59 -5.85 6.04
N ASN A 252 11.47 -5.58 5.35
CA ASN A 252 11.19 -6.12 4.03
C ASN A 252 12.14 -5.58 2.94
N THR A 253 12.85 -4.48 3.21
CA THR A 253 13.76 -3.82 2.26
C THR A 253 15.21 -4.25 2.47
N VAL A 254 15.74 -4.15 3.69
CA VAL A 254 17.18 -4.38 3.99
C VAL A 254 17.44 -5.56 4.93
N GLY A 255 16.39 -6.29 5.31
CA GLY A 255 16.46 -7.41 6.24
C GLY A 255 16.50 -6.99 7.72
N HIS A 256 16.32 -7.98 8.60
CA HIS A 256 16.11 -7.76 10.03
C HIS A 256 17.32 -7.12 10.73
N ARG A 257 18.52 -7.67 10.54
CA ARG A 257 19.73 -7.23 11.25
C ARG A 257 20.12 -5.80 10.92
N GLU A 258 20.05 -5.42 9.64
CA GLU A 258 20.37 -4.04 9.26
C GLU A 258 19.30 -3.07 9.77
N THR A 259 18.02 -3.47 9.72
CA THR A 259 16.93 -2.67 10.27
C THR A 259 17.07 -2.43 11.78
N GLU A 260 17.40 -3.47 12.56
CA GLU A 260 17.60 -3.36 14.01
C GLU A 260 18.67 -2.32 14.33
N LYS A 261 19.85 -2.43 13.70
CA LYS A 261 20.96 -1.48 13.85
C LYS A 261 20.55 -0.07 13.42
N ALA A 262 19.91 0.06 12.26
CA ALA A 262 19.50 1.33 11.69
C ALA A 262 18.54 2.09 12.61
N LEU A 263 17.49 1.41 13.09
CA LEU A 263 16.45 2.03 13.92
C LEU A 263 16.96 2.39 15.31
N GLN A 264 17.76 1.53 15.95
CA GLN A 264 18.31 1.80 17.28
C GLN A 264 19.26 3.00 17.29
N LEU A 265 20.13 3.10 16.27
CA LEU A 265 21.10 4.19 16.17
C LEU A 265 20.57 5.43 15.43
N GLY A 266 19.41 5.32 14.79
CA GLY A 266 18.81 6.37 13.97
C GLY A 266 19.70 6.74 12.77
N LEU A 267 20.20 5.73 12.05
CA LEU A 267 21.18 5.92 10.97
C LEU A 267 20.57 6.60 9.75
N LEU A 268 21.32 7.56 9.20
CA LEU A 268 21.13 8.09 7.86
C LEU A 268 22.31 7.62 7.00
N TYR A 269 21.99 6.86 5.96
CA TYR A 269 22.98 6.31 5.04
C TYR A 269 23.31 7.33 3.96
N SER A 270 24.60 7.43 3.61
CA SER A 270 25.02 8.11 2.39
C SER A 270 24.45 7.39 1.15
N ALA A 271 24.41 8.05 0.00
CA ALA A 271 24.00 7.42 -1.26
C ALA A 271 24.70 6.05 -1.52
N PRO A 272 26.05 5.92 -1.48
CA PRO A 272 26.71 4.64 -1.71
C PRO A 272 26.43 3.61 -0.62
N ASP A 273 26.32 4.02 0.65
CA ASP A 273 25.98 3.07 1.73
C ASP A 273 24.54 2.57 1.60
N ALA A 274 23.61 3.44 1.20
CA ALA A 274 22.21 3.09 0.96
C ALA A 274 22.09 2.06 -0.17
N LEU A 275 22.85 2.22 -1.26
CA LEU A 275 22.91 1.24 -2.34
C LEU A 275 23.48 -0.10 -1.84
N LYS A 276 24.58 -0.04 -1.08
CA LYS A 276 25.27 -1.23 -0.56
C LYS A 276 24.37 -2.11 0.31
N ILE A 277 23.49 -1.53 1.12
CA ILE A 277 22.58 -2.29 1.99
C ILE A 277 21.25 -2.65 1.30
N GLY A 278 21.03 -2.22 0.05
CA GLY A 278 19.77 -2.43 -0.67
C GLY A 278 18.63 -1.48 -0.25
N LEU A 279 18.93 -0.37 0.42
CA LEU A 279 17.93 0.64 0.78
C LEU A 279 17.49 1.46 -0.43
N VAL A 280 18.37 1.61 -1.43
CA VAL A 280 18.06 2.13 -2.77
C VAL A 280 18.56 1.15 -3.82
N ASP A 281 17.95 1.17 -5.00
CA ASP A 281 18.22 0.16 -6.04
C ASP A 281 19.21 0.66 -7.09
N GLN A 282 19.31 1.98 -7.28
CA GLN A 282 20.19 2.59 -8.26
C GLN A 282 20.65 3.99 -7.83
N LEU A 283 21.90 4.32 -8.15
CA LEU A 283 22.46 5.66 -8.04
C LEU A 283 22.74 6.25 -9.42
N VAL A 284 22.43 7.53 -9.59
CA VAL A 284 22.68 8.28 -10.85
C VAL A 284 23.04 9.73 -10.55
N PRO A 285 23.66 10.47 -11.49
CA PRO A 285 23.83 11.91 -11.36
C PRO A 285 22.50 12.62 -11.07
N GLN A 286 22.53 13.68 -10.28
CA GLN A 286 21.32 14.34 -9.76
C GLN A 286 20.36 14.78 -10.88
N GLU A 287 20.90 15.31 -11.97
CA GLU A 287 20.17 15.75 -13.17
C GLU A 287 19.53 14.61 -13.96
N SER A 288 19.99 13.37 -13.74
CA SER A 288 19.53 12.17 -14.45
C SER A 288 18.52 11.35 -13.66
N VAL A 289 18.18 11.74 -12.42
CA VAL A 289 17.27 10.96 -11.56
C VAL A 289 15.90 10.79 -12.20
N LEU A 290 15.29 11.89 -12.67
CA LEU A 290 13.94 11.84 -13.24
C LEU A 290 13.91 11.11 -14.59
N SER A 291 14.86 11.36 -15.48
CA SER A 291 14.93 10.64 -16.77
C SER A 291 15.14 9.14 -16.57
N THR A 292 16.04 8.76 -15.66
CA THR A 292 16.28 7.34 -15.30
C THR A 292 15.02 6.70 -14.70
N ALA A 293 14.28 7.43 -13.87
CA ALA A 293 13.01 6.94 -13.31
C ALA A 293 11.96 6.71 -14.39
N THR A 294 11.83 7.63 -15.34
CA THR A 294 10.92 7.49 -16.49
C THR A 294 11.31 6.29 -17.37
N GLU A 295 12.58 6.15 -17.71
CA GLU A 295 13.07 4.99 -18.47
C GLU A 295 12.85 3.68 -17.72
N THR A 296 13.11 3.65 -16.42
CA THR A 296 12.86 2.49 -15.57
C THR A 296 11.38 2.14 -15.52
N MET A 297 10.50 3.14 -15.39
CA MET A 297 9.05 2.95 -15.40
C MET A 297 8.57 2.23 -16.67
N THR A 298 9.15 2.54 -17.85
CA THR A 298 8.77 1.84 -19.10
C THR A 298 8.99 0.32 -19.01
N LYS A 299 10.05 -0.12 -18.33
CA LYS A 299 10.35 -1.56 -18.14
C LYS A 299 9.32 -2.22 -17.22
N TRP A 300 8.90 -1.53 -16.16
CA TRP A 300 7.87 -2.02 -15.26
C TRP A 300 6.49 -2.08 -15.93
N LEU A 301 6.15 -1.07 -16.76
CA LEU A 301 4.88 -1.00 -17.48
C LEU A 301 4.80 -1.93 -18.71
N ALA A 302 5.92 -2.51 -19.13
CA ALA A 302 5.93 -3.57 -20.15
C ALA A 302 5.40 -4.91 -19.62
N ILE A 303 5.34 -5.10 -18.30
CA ILE A 303 4.81 -6.32 -17.66
C ILE A 303 3.28 -6.27 -17.63
N PRO A 304 2.56 -7.38 -17.88
CA PRO A 304 1.10 -7.43 -17.76
C PRO A 304 0.60 -6.95 -16.38
N ASP A 305 -0.20 -5.88 -16.37
CA ASP A 305 -0.57 -5.16 -15.15
C ASP A 305 -1.23 -6.05 -14.10
N HIS A 306 -2.19 -6.88 -14.51
CA HIS A 306 -2.92 -7.72 -13.58
C HIS A 306 -2.01 -8.70 -12.82
N ALA A 307 -1.09 -9.35 -13.54
CA ALA A 307 -0.13 -10.28 -12.93
C ALA A 307 0.84 -9.55 -11.99
N ARG A 308 1.31 -8.36 -12.40
CA ARG A 308 2.20 -7.51 -11.59
C ARG A 308 1.52 -7.02 -10.30
N SER A 309 0.31 -6.48 -10.38
CA SER A 309 -0.44 -5.98 -9.21
C SER A 309 -0.74 -7.11 -8.23
N ILE A 310 -1.21 -8.28 -8.69
CA ILE A 310 -1.43 -9.45 -7.81
C ILE A 310 -0.13 -9.88 -7.13
N THR A 311 0.99 -9.91 -7.87
CA THR A 311 2.30 -10.26 -7.31
C THR A 311 2.72 -9.27 -6.22
N LYS A 312 2.59 -7.95 -6.48
CA LYS A 312 2.86 -6.90 -5.49
C LYS A 312 1.99 -7.07 -4.24
N SER A 313 0.69 -7.28 -4.43
CA SER A 313 -0.27 -7.51 -3.35
C SER A 313 0.12 -8.72 -2.51
N MET A 314 0.43 -9.85 -3.13
CA MET A 314 0.87 -11.06 -2.42
C MET A 314 2.10 -10.82 -1.53
N MET A 315 3.06 -10.01 -1.99
CA MET A 315 4.27 -9.70 -1.21
C MET A 315 4.02 -8.72 -0.05
N ARG A 316 3.07 -7.79 -0.20
CA ARG A 316 2.88 -6.67 0.75
C ARG A 316 1.66 -6.82 1.66
N LYS A 317 0.68 -7.63 1.26
CA LYS A 317 -0.59 -7.83 1.97
C LYS A 317 -0.43 -8.24 3.44
N PRO A 318 0.49 -9.13 3.84
CA PRO A 318 0.65 -9.46 5.26
C PRO A 318 0.99 -8.23 6.14
N THR A 319 1.85 -7.34 5.64
CA THR A 319 2.23 -6.11 6.34
C THR A 319 1.07 -5.09 6.35
N ILE A 320 0.32 -4.98 5.25
CA ILE A 320 -0.87 -4.12 5.13
C ILE A 320 -1.99 -4.58 6.07
N ASP A 321 -2.29 -5.87 6.07
CA ASP A 321 -3.35 -6.47 6.90
C ASP A 321 -3.04 -6.27 8.38
N LYS A 322 -1.78 -6.41 8.79
CA LYS A 322 -1.34 -6.15 10.17
C LYS A 322 -1.66 -4.73 10.64
N LEU A 323 -1.44 -3.71 9.81
CA LEU A 323 -1.85 -2.34 10.15
C LEU A 323 -3.38 -2.20 10.12
N THR A 324 -4.02 -2.68 9.06
CA THR A 324 -5.46 -2.49 8.83
C THR A 324 -6.29 -3.10 9.97
N SER A 325 -5.93 -4.29 10.44
CA SER A 325 -6.60 -4.95 11.58
C SER A 325 -6.36 -4.28 12.93
N ASN A 326 -5.33 -3.43 13.07
CA ASN A 326 -4.93 -2.80 14.32
C ASN A 326 -4.96 -1.26 14.27
N ARG A 327 -5.58 -0.68 13.25
CA ARG A 327 -5.43 0.74 12.90
C ARG A 327 -5.80 1.69 14.04
N GLU A 328 -6.97 1.50 14.65
CA GLU A 328 -7.44 2.33 15.76
C GLU A 328 -6.61 2.11 17.04
N THR A 329 -6.09 0.92 17.26
CA THR A 329 -5.20 0.61 18.38
C THR A 329 -3.85 1.33 18.19
N ASP A 330 -3.29 1.30 16.98
CA ASP A 330 -2.07 2.03 16.62
C ASP A 330 -2.23 3.54 16.80
N ILE A 331 -3.38 4.12 16.39
CA ILE A 331 -3.70 5.55 16.64
C ILE A 331 -3.70 5.84 18.14
N LYS A 332 -4.39 5.03 18.95
CA LYS A 332 -4.42 5.21 20.42
C LYS A 332 -3.03 5.13 21.03
N TYR A 333 -2.20 4.18 20.58
CA TYR A 333 -0.81 4.09 21.04
C TYR A 333 0.00 5.32 20.67
N PHE A 334 -0.10 5.80 19.43
CA PHE A 334 0.57 7.03 19.01
C PHE A 334 0.14 8.22 19.85
N VAL A 335 -1.17 8.46 20.01
CA VAL A 335 -1.70 9.58 20.80
C VAL A 335 -1.20 9.52 22.24
N ASN A 336 -1.28 8.34 22.88
CA ASN A 336 -0.79 8.15 24.24
C ASN A 336 0.72 8.29 24.37
N PHE A 337 1.48 7.95 23.34
CA PHE A 337 2.93 8.07 23.32
C PHE A 337 3.38 9.51 23.11
N ILE A 338 2.87 10.16 22.06
CA ILE A 338 3.31 11.48 21.62
C ILE A 338 2.94 12.58 22.61
N THR A 339 1.83 12.41 23.36
CA THR A 339 1.37 13.39 24.35
C THR A 339 2.09 13.32 25.69
N LYS A 340 2.99 12.34 25.92
CA LYS A 340 3.79 12.26 27.14
C LYS A 340 4.69 13.49 27.28
N GLU A 341 4.79 14.03 28.49
CA GLU A 341 5.62 15.20 28.78
C GLU A 341 7.09 15.02 28.37
N SER A 342 7.66 13.83 28.62
CA SER A 342 9.04 13.51 28.23
C SER A 342 9.25 13.53 26.72
N ILE A 343 8.26 13.08 25.95
CA ILE A 343 8.29 13.08 24.49
C ILE A 343 8.12 14.51 23.97
N GLN A 344 7.16 15.27 24.49
CA GLN A 344 6.97 16.68 24.15
C GLN A 344 8.23 17.51 24.43
N LYS A 345 8.91 17.27 25.56
CA LYS A 345 10.20 17.91 25.87
C LYS A 345 11.28 17.57 24.83
N SER A 346 11.37 16.30 24.42
CA SER A 346 12.34 15.85 23.42
C SER A 346 12.10 16.51 22.06
N LEU A 347 10.83 16.57 21.61
CA LEU A 347 10.44 17.28 20.38
C LEU A 347 10.76 18.78 20.46
N GLY A 348 10.48 19.42 21.60
CA GLY A 348 10.81 20.84 21.83
C GLY A 348 12.32 21.12 21.76
N MET A 349 13.15 20.25 22.35
CA MET A 349 14.61 20.34 22.27
C MET A 349 15.11 20.20 20.83
N TYR A 350 14.55 19.26 20.08
CA TYR A 350 14.92 19.06 18.68
C TYR A 350 14.52 20.26 17.81
N LEU A 351 13.32 20.82 17.98
CA LEU A 351 12.89 22.05 17.31
C LEU A 351 13.82 23.23 17.61
N ALA A 352 14.26 23.37 18.87
CA ALA A 352 15.23 24.40 19.25
C ALA A 352 16.60 24.18 18.57
N MET A 353 17.07 22.93 18.46
CA MET A 353 18.28 22.59 17.72
C MET A 353 18.16 22.94 16.23
N LEU A 354 17.04 22.63 15.58
CA LEU A 354 16.81 22.96 14.17
C LEU A 354 16.83 24.47 13.93
N LYS A 355 16.21 25.27 14.82
CA LYS A 355 16.24 26.74 14.74
C LYS A 355 17.68 27.27 14.83
N LYS A 356 18.51 26.70 15.70
CA LYS A 356 19.93 27.08 15.85
C LYS A 356 20.82 26.72 14.66
N ARG A 357 20.46 25.69 13.87
CA ARG A 357 21.21 25.32 12.65
C ARG A 357 20.86 26.18 11.44
N LYS A 358 19.72 26.87 11.49
CA LYS A 358 19.21 27.74 10.42
C LYS A 358 19.59 29.21 10.64
N ALA A 359 19.73 29.61 11.90
CA ALA A 359 20.37 30.87 12.31
C ALA A 359 21.88 30.77 12.08
#